data_AF-A0A1V4IHY1-F1
#
_entry.id   AF-A0A1V4IHY1-F1
#
_cell.length_a   1.000
_cell.length_b   1.000
_cell.length_c   1.000
_cell.angle_alpha   90.00
_cell.angle_beta   90.00
_cell.angle_gamma   90.00
#
_symmetry.space_group_name_H-M   'P 1'
#
loop_
_entity.id
_entity.type
_entity.pdbx_description
1 polymer ?
#
loop_
_entity_poly.entity_id
_entity_poly.type
_entity_poly.pdbx_seq_one_letter_code
_entity_poly.pdbx_strand_id
1 'polypeptide(L)'
;MTVKNATVKGYMASGAIIGYNQGTVDNLTLSGKNVISGVDCAGGIIGGNEYGQIKNCVVKNAKINVLGDNKFTDDRIIQYDVAECGGLIVGGSFGGNIENCNARGEVAAKGNEPVGLGGVGGCLENMKTIKFCKADIKITAPNKAHAVGGLCGY
;
A
#
# COMPACT_ATOMS: atom_id res chain seq x y z
N MET A 1 -18.56 1.91 4.59
CA MET A 1 -18.25 2.09 6.05
C MET A 1 -17.11 3.10 6.20
N THR A 2 -17.02 3.82 7.33
CA THR A 2 -15.89 4.73 7.61
C THR A 2 -15.12 4.31 8.87
N VAL A 3 -13.79 4.21 8.77
CA VAL A 3 -12.88 4.07 9.93
C VAL A 3 -12.15 5.40 10.15
N LYS A 4 -11.91 5.74 11.42
CA LYS A 4 -11.26 6.99 11.83
C LYS A 4 -10.16 6.75 12.85
N ASN A 5 -9.07 7.50 12.71
CA ASN A 5 -7.97 7.56 13.68
C ASN A 5 -7.34 6.20 14.01
N ALA A 6 -7.26 5.32 13.02
CA ALA A 6 -6.68 3.99 13.18
C ALA A 6 -5.16 4.07 13.36
N THR A 7 -4.64 3.35 14.35
CA THR A 7 -3.21 3.08 14.49
C THR A 7 -3.00 1.58 14.41
N VAL A 8 -2.37 1.10 13.35
CA VAL A 8 -2.15 -0.33 13.09
C VAL A 8 -0.66 -0.57 12.91
N LYS A 9 -0.15 -1.61 13.58
CA LYS A 9 1.20 -2.12 13.37
C LYS A 9 1.11 -3.63 13.22
N GLY A 10 1.53 -4.14 12.07
CA GLY A 10 1.59 -5.58 11.82
C GLY A 10 2.90 -5.97 11.13
N TYR A 11 3.05 -7.26 10.88
CA TYR A 11 4.17 -7.79 10.13
C TYR A 11 3.85 -7.78 8.63
N MET A 12 2.97 -8.68 8.19
CA MET A 12 2.53 -8.80 6.80
C MET A 12 1.08 -8.33 6.64
N ALA A 13 0.75 -7.76 5.47
CA ALA A 13 -0.61 -7.38 5.09
C ALA A 13 -1.34 -6.54 6.16
N SER A 14 -0.75 -5.39 6.48
CA SER A 14 -1.29 -4.47 7.51
C SER A 14 -2.18 -3.41 6.88
N GLY A 15 -3.49 -3.46 7.14
CA GLY A 15 -4.45 -2.43 6.72
C GLY A 15 -5.27 -1.86 7.89
N ALA A 16 -5.74 -0.62 7.77
CA ALA A 16 -6.55 -0.01 8.84
C ALA A 16 -7.96 -0.60 8.95
N ILE A 17 -8.48 -1.15 7.85
CA ILE A 17 -9.83 -1.74 7.83
C ILE A 17 -9.76 -3.24 7.56
N ILE A 18 -8.92 -3.66 6.62
CA ILE A 18 -8.81 -5.06 6.19
C ILE A 18 -7.33 -5.43 6.15
N GLY A 19 -6.94 -6.53 6.82
CA GLY A 19 -5.59 -7.05 6.69
C GLY A 19 -5.35 -7.63 5.30
N TYR A 20 -6.11 -8.66 4.94
CA TYR A 20 -6.02 -9.35 3.65
C TYR A 20 -7.39 -9.52 3.00
N ASN A 21 -7.48 -9.30 1.68
CA ASN A 21 -8.72 -9.39 0.91
C ASN A 21 -8.63 -10.37 -0.26
N GLN A 22 -9.63 -11.25 -0.39
CA GLN A 22 -9.88 -12.05 -1.60
C GLN A 22 -11.29 -11.82 -2.18
N GLY A 23 -12.07 -10.93 -1.55
CA GLY A 23 -13.46 -10.65 -1.90
C GLY A 23 -13.65 -9.30 -2.57
N THR A 24 -14.86 -8.75 -2.43
CA THR A 24 -15.18 -7.40 -2.89
C THR A 24 -15.11 -6.42 -1.74
N VAL A 25 -14.35 -5.36 -1.95
CA VAL A 25 -14.25 -4.19 -1.09
C VAL A 25 -14.88 -3.00 -1.81
N ASP A 26 -15.95 -2.46 -1.24
CA ASP A 26 -16.72 -1.38 -1.85
C ASP A 26 -17.05 -0.29 -0.83
N ASN A 27 -16.92 0.97 -1.24
CA ASN A 27 -17.39 2.14 -0.51
C ASN A 27 -16.86 2.21 0.94
N LEU A 28 -15.56 1.95 1.10
CA LEU A 28 -14.84 2.13 2.36
C LEU A 28 -14.15 3.49 2.40
N THR A 29 -14.18 4.13 3.57
CA THR A 29 -13.50 5.40 3.79
C THR A 29 -12.58 5.32 5.00
N LEU A 30 -11.35 5.79 4.84
CA LEU A 30 -10.40 6.03 5.92
C LEU A 30 -10.22 7.54 6.11
N SER A 31 -10.42 8.05 7.34
CA SER A 31 -10.35 9.49 7.61
C SER A 31 -9.81 9.82 9.01
N GLY A 32 -9.52 11.10 9.29
CA GLY A 32 -8.87 11.50 10.53
C GLY A 32 -7.35 11.30 10.49
N LYS A 33 -6.73 11.05 11.65
CA LYS A 33 -5.29 10.87 11.80
C LYS A 33 -4.94 9.38 11.88
N ASN A 34 -4.65 8.78 10.72
CA ASN A 34 -4.36 7.35 10.63
C ASN A 34 -2.86 7.11 10.46
N VAL A 35 -2.33 6.12 11.17
CA VAL A 35 -0.94 5.67 11.03
C VAL A 35 -0.92 4.15 10.91
N ILE A 36 -0.54 3.65 9.75
CA ILE A 36 -0.44 2.22 9.48
C ILE A 36 1.03 1.91 9.28
N SER A 37 1.53 0.86 9.93
CA SER A 37 2.90 0.40 9.76
C SER A 37 2.91 -1.10 9.53
N GLY A 38 3.58 -1.55 8.49
CA GLY A 38 3.79 -2.96 8.18
C GLY A 38 5.27 -3.20 7.94
N VAL A 39 5.75 -4.40 8.25
CA VAL A 39 7.06 -4.85 7.77
C VAL A 39 6.94 -5.01 6.26
N ASP A 40 5.95 -5.81 5.85
CA ASP A 40 5.58 -6.02 4.47
C ASP A 40 4.10 -5.71 4.21
N CYS A 41 3.83 -5.23 2.99
CA CYS A 41 2.53 -4.88 2.46
C CYS A 41 1.63 -4.09 3.43
N ALA A 42 2.01 -2.83 3.61
CA ALA A 42 1.32 -1.87 4.45
C ALA A 42 0.36 -1.01 3.61
N GLY A 43 -0.93 -1.07 3.89
CA GLY A 43 -1.95 -0.30 3.18
C GLY A 43 -2.80 0.57 4.09
N GLY A 44 -3.35 1.66 3.56
CA GLY A 44 -4.29 2.45 4.33
C GLY A 44 -5.59 1.69 4.58
N ILE A 45 -6.30 1.25 3.54
CA ILE A 45 -7.54 0.47 3.73
C ILE A 45 -7.24 -1.03 3.87
N ILE A 46 -6.47 -1.57 2.92
CA ILE A 46 -6.22 -3.02 2.78
C ILE A 46 -4.71 -3.27 2.86
N GLY A 47 -4.24 -4.21 3.68
CA GLY A 47 -2.83 -4.61 3.65
C GLY A 47 -2.45 -5.33 2.35
N GLY A 48 -3.02 -6.52 2.15
CA GLY A 48 -2.82 -7.35 0.94
C GLY A 48 -4.14 -7.70 0.24
N ASN A 49 -4.09 -7.88 -1.07
CA ASN A 49 -5.22 -8.28 -1.89
C ASN A 49 -4.81 -9.39 -2.88
N GLU A 50 -5.67 -10.38 -3.09
CA GLU A 50 -5.44 -11.42 -4.08
C GLU A 50 -6.72 -11.70 -4.84
N TYR A 51 -6.72 -11.45 -6.16
CA TYR A 51 -7.85 -11.56 -7.08
C TYR A 51 -9.12 -10.77 -6.71
N GLY A 52 -9.11 -10.05 -5.58
CA GLY A 52 -10.22 -9.28 -5.05
C GLY A 52 -10.53 -8.03 -5.88
N GLN A 53 -11.72 -7.47 -5.63
CA GLN A 53 -12.23 -6.29 -6.30
C GLN A 53 -12.23 -5.11 -5.33
N ILE A 54 -11.53 -4.03 -5.66
CA ILE A 54 -11.45 -2.84 -4.80
C ILE A 54 -12.09 -1.68 -5.56
N LYS A 55 -13.20 -1.15 -5.04
CA LYS A 55 -13.95 -0.09 -5.71
C LYS A 55 -14.43 0.99 -4.77
N ASN A 56 -14.52 2.22 -5.29
CA ASN A 56 -15.13 3.37 -4.61
C ASN A 56 -14.55 3.66 -3.23
N CYS A 57 -13.28 3.33 -3.01
CA CYS A 57 -12.64 3.46 -1.72
C CYS A 57 -11.91 4.81 -1.62
N VAL A 58 -11.98 5.43 -0.43
CA VAL A 58 -11.44 6.77 -0.21
C VAL A 58 -10.54 6.83 1.01
N VAL A 59 -9.31 7.31 0.83
CA VAL A 59 -8.41 7.66 1.94
C VAL A 59 -8.27 9.17 1.95
N LYS A 60 -8.86 9.81 2.97
CA LYS A 60 -8.79 11.28 3.09
C LYS A 60 -7.44 11.76 3.62
N ASN A 61 -6.85 10.98 4.52
CA ASN A 61 -5.54 11.24 5.10
C ASN A 61 -5.05 9.98 5.84
N ALA A 62 -3.86 9.50 5.50
CA ALA A 62 -3.17 8.45 6.24
C ALA A 62 -1.66 8.60 6.09
N LYS A 63 -0.92 8.10 7.08
CA LYS A 63 0.52 7.87 6.98
C LYS A 63 0.78 6.37 6.99
N ILE A 64 1.42 5.89 5.94
CA ILE A 64 1.85 4.50 5.79
C ILE A 64 3.34 4.45 6.05
N ASN A 65 3.79 3.53 6.91
CA ASN A 65 5.20 3.26 7.13
C ASN A 65 5.52 1.82 6.68
N VAL A 66 6.39 1.68 5.69
CA VAL A 66 6.98 0.39 5.32
C VAL A 66 8.26 0.22 6.13
N LEU A 67 8.28 -0.80 7.01
CA LEU A 67 9.31 -0.97 8.03
C LEU A 67 10.36 -2.02 7.68
N GLY A 68 10.10 -2.87 6.69
CA GLY A 68 10.99 -3.97 6.34
C GLY A 68 12.32 -3.53 5.76
N ASP A 69 13.29 -4.43 5.84
CA ASP A 69 14.63 -4.26 5.27
C ASP A 69 14.89 -5.34 4.22
N ASN A 70 14.96 -4.95 2.95
CA ASN A 70 15.57 -5.82 1.93
C ASN A 70 17.10 -5.73 2.01
N LYS A 71 17.78 -6.76 1.49
CA LYS A 71 19.24 -6.83 1.47
C LYS A 71 19.75 -6.86 0.04
N PHE A 72 20.96 -6.34 -0.16
CA PHE A 72 21.71 -6.53 -1.40
C PHE A 72 22.91 -7.45 -1.14
N THR A 73 23.19 -8.32 -2.08
CA THR A 73 24.46 -9.07 -2.15
C THR A 73 25.00 -8.92 -3.56
N ASP A 74 26.22 -8.41 -3.67
CA ASP A 74 26.88 -8.08 -4.95
C ASP A 74 26.02 -7.17 -5.85
N ASP A 75 25.48 -6.08 -5.29
CA ASP A 75 24.59 -5.10 -5.96
C ASP A 75 23.30 -5.67 -6.56
N ARG A 76 22.95 -6.92 -6.22
CA ARG A 76 21.66 -7.53 -6.57
C ARG A 76 20.74 -7.55 -5.36
N ILE A 77 19.48 -7.21 -5.59
CA ILE A 77 18.45 -7.30 -4.54
C ILE A 77 18.24 -8.77 -4.18
N ILE A 78 18.26 -9.07 -2.89
CA ILE A 78 17.69 -10.29 -2.34
C ILE A 78 16.35 -9.87 -1.76
N GLN A 79 15.31 -10.03 -2.57
CA GLN A 79 13.93 -9.88 -2.12
C GLN A 79 13.60 -11.06 -1.21
N TYR A 80 13.34 -10.76 0.06
CA TYR A 80 12.86 -11.73 1.05
C TYR A 80 11.35 -11.57 1.32
N ASP A 81 10.65 -10.77 0.51
CA ASP A 81 9.25 -10.36 0.73
C ASP A 81 9.04 -9.72 2.12
N VAL A 82 10.02 -8.94 2.59
CA VAL A 82 9.99 -8.33 3.93
C VAL A 82 9.75 -6.82 3.87
N ALA A 83 10.06 -6.15 2.75
CA ALA A 83 9.86 -4.70 2.55
C ALA A 83 9.26 -4.41 1.17
N GLU A 84 8.28 -5.22 0.78
CA GLU A 84 7.87 -5.25 -0.61
C GLU A 84 7.08 -4.01 -0.94
N CYS A 85 6.05 -3.70 -0.14
CA CYS A 85 4.99 -2.87 -0.69
C CYS A 85 4.28 -1.91 0.28
N GLY A 86 3.93 -0.71 -0.21
CA GLY A 86 3.23 0.33 0.55
C GLY A 86 2.31 1.22 -0.29
N GLY A 87 1.06 1.38 0.14
CA GLY A 87 0.09 2.25 -0.54
C GLY A 87 -1.07 2.76 0.31
N LEU A 88 -1.77 3.80 -0.12
CA LEU A 88 -2.86 4.36 0.70
C LEU A 88 -4.15 3.54 0.57
N ILE A 89 -4.49 2.99 -0.61
CA ILE A 89 -5.67 2.12 -0.73
C ILE A 89 -5.31 0.70 -0.32
N VAL A 90 -4.31 0.13 -0.98
CA VAL A 90 -3.83 -1.23 -0.74
C VAL A 90 -2.31 -1.23 -0.60
N GLY A 91 -1.74 -2.05 0.29
CA GLY A 91 -0.30 -2.25 0.32
C GLY A 91 0.14 -2.95 -0.97
N GLY A 92 -0.34 -4.17 -1.16
CA GLY A 92 -0.02 -5.02 -2.31
C GLY A 92 -1.23 -5.78 -2.85
N SER A 93 -1.23 -6.04 -4.14
CA SER A 93 -2.29 -6.75 -4.82
C SER A 93 -1.73 -7.67 -5.89
N PHE A 94 -2.16 -8.93 -5.88
CA PHE A 94 -1.92 -9.89 -6.95
C PHE A 94 -3.23 -10.21 -7.67
N GLY A 95 -3.40 -9.73 -8.89
CA GLY A 95 -4.61 -9.90 -9.67
C GLY A 95 -5.81 -9.08 -9.16
N GLY A 96 -6.94 -9.20 -9.86
CA GLY A 96 -8.16 -8.47 -9.53
C GLY A 96 -8.26 -7.10 -10.21
N ASN A 97 -9.07 -6.20 -9.64
CA ASN A 97 -9.30 -4.86 -10.19
C ASN A 97 -9.30 -3.79 -9.09
N ILE A 98 -8.80 -2.60 -9.42
CA ILE A 98 -8.93 -1.40 -8.59
C ILE A 98 -9.60 -0.30 -9.40
N GLU A 99 -10.75 0.19 -8.93
CA GLU A 99 -11.56 1.15 -9.67
C GLU A 99 -12.05 2.29 -8.79
N ASN A 100 -12.02 3.51 -9.33
CA ASN A 100 -12.62 4.70 -8.73
C ASN A 100 -12.19 4.94 -7.26
N CYS A 101 -10.92 4.67 -6.96
CA CYS A 101 -10.36 4.87 -5.62
C CYS A 101 -9.57 6.18 -5.55
N ASN A 102 -9.79 6.94 -4.47
CA ASN A 102 -9.17 8.24 -4.29
C ASN A 102 -8.40 8.30 -2.98
N ALA A 103 -7.13 8.66 -3.03
CA ALA A 103 -6.28 8.64 -1.86
C ALA A 103 -5.48 9.92 -1.67
N ARG A 104 -5.35 10.34 -0.41
CA ARG A 104 -4.45 11.41 0.01
C ARG A 104 -3.69 11.01 1.27
N GLY A 105 -2.40 11.32 1.32
CA GLY A 105 -1.58 11.01 2.48
C GLY A 105 -0.09 10.95 2.22
N GLU A 106 0.61 10.23 3.09
CA GLU A 106 2.06 10.00 3.02
C GLU A 106 2.34 8.50 3.02
N VAL A 107 3.25 8.05 2.15
CA VAL A 107 3.89 6.74 2.24
C VAL A 107 5.37 6.96 2.51
N ALA A 108 5.85 6.39 3.61
CA ALA A 108 7.24 6.52 4.02
C ALA A 108 7.87 5.12 4.19
N ALA A 109 8.93 4.85 3.45
CA ALA A 109 9.79 3.73 3.78
C ALA A 109 10.75 4.13 4.89
N LYS A 110 10.78 3.32 5.94
CA LYS A 110 11.62 3.51 7.14
C LYS A 110 12.67 2.42 7.31
N GLY A 111 12.43 1.25 6.73
CA GLY A 111 13.47 0.26 6.56
C GLY A 111 14.25 0.49 5.27
N ASN A 112 15.15 -0.43 4.96
CA ASN A 112 16.08 -0.35 3.87
C ASN A 112 15.48 -0.93 2.58
N GLU A 113 15.73 -0.24 1.47
CA GLU A 113 15.54 -0.79 0.12
C GLU A 113 14.09 -1.25 -0.19
N PRO A 114 13.07 -0.37 -0.03
CA PRO A 114 11.69 -0.72 -0.36
C PRO A 114 11.52 -0.97 -1.87
N VAL A 115 10.58 -1.83 -2.27
CA VAL A 115 10.39 -2.20 -3.69
C VAL A 115 9.24 -1.48 -4.38
N GLY A 116 8.06 -1.43 -3.79
CA GLY A 116 6.85 -0.92 -4.44
C GLY A 116 6.16 0.11 -3.56
N LEU A 117 6.30 1.39 -3.89
CA LEU A 117 5.63 2.47 -3.15
C LEU A 117 4.73 3.27 -4.08
N GLY A 118 3.46 3.42 -3.71
CA GLY A 118 2.53 4.20 -4.50
C GLY A 118 1.34 4.80 -3.77
N GLY A 119 0.63 5.68 -4.48
CA GLY A 119 -0.56 6.35 -3.99
C GLY A 119 -1.73 5.41 -3.75
N VAL A 120 -2.12 4.67 -4.77
CA VAL A 120 -3.20 3.68 -4.71
C VAL A 120 -2.65 2.38 -4.15
N GLY A 121 -1.57 1.86 -4.74
CA GLY A 121 -0.94 0.62 -4.32
C GLY A 121 0.57 0.65 -4.46
N GLY A 122 1.24 -0.16 -3.65
CA GLY A 122 2.66 -0.44 -3.74
C GLY A 122 2.96 -1.39 -4.90
N CYS A 123 2.84 -2.69 -4.64
CA CYS A 123 3.01 -3.76 -5.63
C CYS A 123 1.63 -4.17 -6.17
N LEU A 124 1.38 -3.90 -7.45
CA LEU A 124 0.13 -4.19 -8.13
C LEU A 124 0.39 -5.13 -9.31
N GLU A 125 0.61 -6.40 -8.97
CA GLU A 125 1.03 -7.43 -9.91
C GLU A 125 -0.17 -8.10 -10.57
N ASN A 126 -0.02 -8.44 -11.85
CA ASN A 126 -1.03 -9.18 -12.62
C ASN A 126 -2.45 -8.60 -12.57
N MET A 127 -2.57 -7.30 -12.29
CA MET A 127 -3.85 -6.60 -12.20
C MET A 127 -4.56 -6.62 -13.55
N LYS A 128 -5.85 -6.97 -13.54
CA LYS A 128 -6.65 -6.92 -14.76
C LYS A 128 -6.93 -5.48 -15.16
N THR A 129 -7.28 -4.62 -14.20
CA THR A 129 -7.45 -3.19 -14.44
C THR A 129 -7.14 -2.34 -13.21
N ILE A 130 -6.61 -1.13 -13.46
CA ILE A 130 -6.54 -0.02 -12.50
C ILE A 130 -7.14 1.19 -13.21
N LYS A 131 -8.32 1.64 -12.81
CA LYS A 131 -9.08 2.67 -13.54
C LYS A 131 -9.64 3.75 -12.64
N PHE A 132 -9.66 4.98 -13.15
CA PHE A 132 -10.30 6.12 -12.51
C PHE A 132 -9.82 6.40 -11.08
N CYS A 133 -8.60 5.97 -10.75
CA CYS A 133 -8.02 6.20 -9.44
C CYS A 133 -7.20 7.50 -9.42
N LYS A 134 -7.15 8.15 -8.26
CA LYS A 134 -6.39 9.38 -8.05
C LYS A 134 -5.62 9.32 -6.75
N ALA A 135 -4.43 9.91 -6.75
CA ALA A 135 -3.59 10.04 -5.57
C ALA A 135 -3.05 11.47 -5.44
N ASP A 136 -3.21 12.05 -4.25
CA ASP A 136 -2.54 13.26 -3.80
C ASP A 136 -1.58 12.86 -2.67
N ILE A 137 -0.36 12.50 -3.04
CA ILE A 137 0.55 11.77 -2.16
C ILE A 137 1.93 12.42 -2.06
N LYS A 138 2.49 12.36 -0.84
CA LYS A 138 3.93 12.49 -0.63
C LYS A 138 4.53 11.10 -0.39
N ILE A 139 5.53 10.73 -1.18
CA ILE A 139 6.31 9.52 -0.94
C ILE A 139 7.70 9.92 -0.44
N THR A 140 8.19 9.26 0.61
CA THR A 140 9.54 9.43 1.13
C THR A 140 10.19 8.05 1.22
N ALA A 141 11.27 7.87 0.48
CA ALA A 141 11.98 6.61 0.42
C ALA A 141 13.48 6.85 0.58
N PRO A 142 14.22 5.95 1.25
CA PRO A 142 15.67 6.08 1.40
C PRO A 142 16.39 5.91 0.05
N ASN A 143 17.70 6.19 0.04
CA ASN A 143 18.55 5.93 -1.11
C ASN A 143 18.40 4.45 -1.54
N LYS A 144 18.21 4.23 -2.85
CA LYS A 144 18.03 2.94 -3.53
C LYS A 144 16.63 2.28 -3.44
N ALA A 145 15.59 3.00 -3.01
CA ALA A 145 14.22 2.55 -3.25
C ALA A 145 13.94 2.21 -4.72
N HIS A 146 13.25 1.09 -4.96
CA HIS A 146 12.82 0.66 -6.29
C HIS A 146 11.34 1.00 -6.49
N ALA A 147 10.88 0.93 -7.74
CA ALA A 147 9.47 1.03 -8.16
C ALA A 147 8.63 2.00 -7.29
N VAL A 148 9.06 3.27 -7.29
CA VAL A 148 8.34 4.37 -6.60
C VAL A 148 7.57 5.18 -7.64
N GLY A 149 6.25 5.19 -7.55
CA GLY A 149 5.40 5.94 -8.47
C GLY A 149 4.25 6.64 -7.77
N GLY A 150 3.85 7.81 -8.27
CA GLY A 150 2.81 8.62 -7.61
C GLY A 150 1.45 7.92 -7.47
N LEU A 151 1.10 7.03 -8.40
CA LEU A 151 -0.14 6.24 -8.35
C LEU A 151 0.13 4.78 -7.94
N CYS A 152 1.07 4.11 -8.61
CA CYS A 152 1.42 2.71 -8.42
C CYS A 152 2.95 2.60 -8.36
N GLY A 153 3.47 1.70 -7.53
CA GLY A 153 4.90 1.47 -7.42
C GLY A 153 5.43 0.48 -8.44
N TYR A 154 4.94 -0.76 -8.36
CA TYR A 154 5.33 -1.92 -9.18
C TYR A 154 4.11 -2.50 -9.89
#